data_AF-A0A836VYC7-F1
#
_entry.id   AF-A0A836VYC7-F1
#
_cell.length_a   1.000
_cell.length_b   1.000
_cell.length_c   1.000
_cell.angle_alpha   90.00
_cell.angle_beta   90.00
_cell.angle_gamma   90.00
#
_symmetry.space_group_name_H-M   'P 1'
#
loop_
_entity.id
_entity.type
_entity.pdbx_description
1 polymer ?
#
loop_
_entity_poly.entity_id
_entity_poly.type
_entity_poly.pdbx_seq_one_letter_code
_entity_poly.pdbx_strand_id
1 'polypeptide(L)'
;MWITLDRKSKIPFYIQIKEQIKKMIQEGLLTEGEQLPTERELSETLNISRNTVSTAYEELKREHIIDSSPGRGTFVALNNKGMNIKIPQDKIEKYGTMIEKIIEEALQEDLTPDEILAICKDKVKKRKKLLKKTKVAFIECNYEQLSYFSNRLELGIGINVHPFLLDDIYKNIPAFLRQLNDIDLVVTTFFHIPEVEKIIGGKKQVLAISLDPQIESMVRIARLPEGSKVALVCISDRFAEGVKKSLENVNITGINLKYTTTKDMKKLQKFIKDVDAIIVSPGRKRDVEVLVK
;
A
#
# COMPACT_ATOMS: atom_id res chain seq x y z
N MET A 1 -13.98 4.07 31.21
CA MET A 1 -15.01 3.39 30.40
C MET A 1 -14.47 3.25 28.98
N TRP A 2 -14.24 2.01 28.50
CA TRP A 2 -13.40 1.78 27.30
C TRP A 2 -14.17 1.71 25.98
N ILE A 3 -15.48 1.43 26.01
CA ILE A 3 -16.31 1.31 24.81
C ILE A 3 -17.59 2.13 25.02
N THR A 4 -17.99 2.90 24.01
CA THR A 4 -19.23 3.71 24.03
C THR A 4 -20.07 3.42 22.79
N LEU A 5 -21.37 3.18 22.95
CA LEU A 5 -22.28 2.87 21.84
C LEU A 5 -23.04 4.11 21.38
N ASP A 6 -23.05 4.34 20.07
CA ASP A 6 -23.97 5.30 19.44
C ASP A 6 -25.29 4.59 19.12
N ARG A 7 -26.30 4.83 19.96
CA ARG A 7 -27.66 4.27 19.82
C ARG A 7 -28.50 4.94 18.73
N LYS A 8 -28.07 6.10 18.21
CA LYS A 8 -28.73 6.81 17.10
C LYS A 8 -28.17 6.39 15.73
N SER A 9 -26.99 5.76 15.73
CA SER A 9 -26.37 5.22 14.52
C SER A 9 -27.15 4.04 13.94
N LYS A 10 -27.20 3.95 12.61
CA LYS A 10 -27.73 2.79 11.89
C LYS A 10 -26.78 1.59 11.90
N ILE A 11 -25.58 1.74 12.47
CA ILE A 11 -24.57 0.67 12.54
C ILE A 11 -24.92 -0.28 13.69
N PRO A 12 -25.04 -1.59 13.43
CA PRO A 12 -25.27 -2.58 14.49
C PRO A 12 -24.24 -2.52 15.63
N PHE A 13 -24.69 -2.70 16.87
CA PHE A 13 -23.82 -2.58 18.05
C PHE A 13 -22.63 -3.54 18.05
N TYR A 14 -22.77 -4.76 17.54
CA TYR A 14 -21.64 -5.70 17.46
C TYR A 14 -20.51 -5.17 16.56
N ILE A 15 -20.85 -4.43 15.48
CA ILE A 15 -19.87 -3.76 14.60
C ILE A 15 -19.21 -2.60 15.35
N GLN A 16 -20.00 -1.79 16.08
CA GLN A 16 -19.45 -0.67 16.85
C GLN A 16 -18.46 -1.14 17.93
N ILE A 17 -18.74 -2.27 18.59
CA ILE A 17 -17.86 -2.89 19.61
C ILE A 17 -16.58 -3.39 18.95
N LYS A 18 -16.72 -4.17 17.88
CA LYS A 18 -15.60 -4.72 17.10
C LYS A 18 -14.64 -3.62 16.64
N GLU A 19 -15.16 -2.57 16.00
CA GLU A 19 -14.31 -1.50 15.46
C GLU A 19 -13.63 -0.67 16.56
N GLN A 20 -14.28 -0.47 17.72
CA GLN A 20 -13.64 0.19 18.86
C GLN A 20 -12.51 -0.64 19.46
N ILE A 21 -12.69 -1.96 19.61
CA ILE A 21 -11.62 -2.86 20.09
C ILE A 21 -10.44 -2.85 19.11
N LYS A 22 -10.71 -2.95 17.80
CA LYS A 22 -9.67 -2.86 16.75
C LYS A 22 -8.91 -1.55 16.81
N LYS A 23 -9.63 -0.44 16.96
CA LYS A 23 -9.03 0.89 17.05
C LYS A 23 -8.17 1.04 18.30
N MET A 24 -8.62 0.54 19.45
CA MET A 24 -7.85 0.56 20.70
C MET A 24 -6.55 -0.25 20.57
N ILE A 25 -6.59 -1.41 19.90
CA ILE A 25 -5.39 -2.20 19.61
C ILE A 25 -4.45 -1.42 18.67
N GLN A 26 -4.97 -0.81 17.60
CA GLN A 26 -4.18 0.02 16.67
C GLN A 26 -3.53 1.24 17.32
N GLU A 27 -4.21 1.83 18.32
CA GLU A 27 -3.73 2.97 19.08
C GLU A 27 -2.78 2.58 20.22
N GLY A 28 -2.61 1.27 20.46
CA GLY A 28 -1.77 0.72 21.54
C GLY A 28 -2.38 0.88 22.93
N LEU A 29 -3.70 1.11 23.01
CA LEU A 29 -4.47 1.17 24.26
C LEU A 29 -4.85 -0.21 24.77
N LEU A 30 -4.93 -1.20 23.89
CA LEU A 30 -5.02 -2.62 24.22
C LEU A 30 -3.79 -3.31 23.63
N THR A 31 -3.04 -3.99 24.48
CA THR A 31 -1.77 -4.63 24.12
C THR A 31 -1.94 -6.12 23.89
N GLU A 32 -1.00 -6.74 23.14
CA GLU A 32 -1.04 -8.18 22.89
C GLU A 32 -0.99 -8.97 24.21
N GLY A 33 -1.85 -9.98 24.34
CA GLY A 33 -1.99 -10.75 25.59
C GLY A 33 -2.83 -10.07 26.68
N GLU A 34 -3.30 -8.84 26.47
CA GLU A 34 -4.18 -8.16 27.41
C GLU A 34 -5.57 -8.81 27.43
N GLN A 35 -6.12 -9.00 28.64
CA GLN A 35 -7.41 -9.65 28.84
C GLN A 35 -8.56 -8.66 28.54
N LEU A 36 -9.46 -9.06 27.65
CA LEU A 36 -10.71 -8.35 27.43
C LEU A 36 -11.73 -8.69 28.53
N PRO A 37 -12.67 -7.77 28.83
CA PRO A 37 -13.80 -8.07 29.69
C PRO A 37 -14.53 -9.32 29.20
N THR A 38 -15.11 -10.08 30.13
CA THR A 38 -15.99 -11.18 29.76
C THR A 38 -17.21 -10.66 29.00
N GLU A 39 -17.83 -11.51 28.18
CA GLU A 39 -19.06 -11.14 27.47
C GLU A 39 -20.15 -10.62 28.43
N ARG A 40 -20.19 -11.18 29.64
CA ARG A 40 -21.11 -10.78 30.70
C ARG A 40 -20.80 -9.37 31.19
N GLU A 41 -19.57 -9.12 31.64
CA GLU A 41 -19.14 -7.80 32.15
C GLU A 41 -19.33 -6.70 31.10
N LEU A 42 -18.99 -6.99 29.84
CA LEU A 42 -19.15 -6.00 28.77
C LEU A 42 -20.63 -5.76 28.42
N SER A 43 -21.47 -6.79 28.46
CA SER A 43 -22.92 -6.63 28.23
C SER A 43 -23.61 -5.83 29.33
N GLU A 44 -23.21 -6.04 30.58
CA GLU A 44 -23.71 -5.30 31.75
C GLU A 44 -23.24 -3.84 31.69
N THR A 45 -21.96 -3.61 31.37
CA THR A 45 -21.39 -2.25 31.24
C THR A 45 -22.05 -1.45 30.13
N LEU A 46 -22.34 -2.07 28.98
CA LEU A 46 -22.91 -1.39 27.81
C LEU A 46 -24.45 -1.38 27.81
N ASN A 47 -25.09 -2.11 28.74
CA ASN A 47 -26.53 -2.35 28.81
C ASN A 47 -27.12 -2.80 27.46
N ILE A 48 -26.62 -3.94 26.96
CA ILE A 48 -27.04 -4.60 25.71
C ILE A 48 -27.12 -6.12 25.90
N SER A 49 -27.67 -6.83 24.90
CA SER A 49 -27.74 -8.29 24.95
C SER A 49 -26.34 -8.92 24.92
N ARG A 50 -26.13 -9.97 25.74
CA ARG A 50 -24.91 -10.77 25.72
C ARG A 50 -24.60 -11.35 24.32
N ASN A 51 -25.64 -11.74 23.58
CA ASN A 51 -25.50 -12.25 22.22
C ASN A 51 -24.82 -11.25 21.28
N THR A 52 -25.12 -9.95 21.43
CA THR A 52 -24.49 -8.89 20.65
C THR A 52 -22.98 -8.77 20.92
N VAL A 53 -22.57 -8.91 22.18
CA VAL A 53 -21.15 -8.92 22.56
C VAL A 53 -20.48 -10.20 22.04
N SER A 54 -21.14 -11.35 22.19
CA SER A 54 -20.65 -12.64 21.71
C SER A 54 -20.40 -12.62 20.20
N THR A 55 -21.34 -12.07 19.42
CA THR A 55 -21.15 -11.86 17.97
C THR A 55 -19.94 -10.97 17.67
N ALA A 56 -19.72 -9.89 18.42
CA ALA A 56 -18.53 -9.05 18.23
C ALA A 56 -17.23 -9.81 18.50
N TYR A 57 -17.21 -10.64 19.55
CA TYR A 57 -16.03 -11.42 19.93
C TYR A 57 -15.74 -12.56 18.95
N GLU A 58 -16.77 -13.27 18.48
CA GLU A 58 -16.61 -14.31 17.45
C GLU A 58 -16.09 -13.72 16.12
N GLU A 59 -16.56 -12.54 15.74
CA GLU A 59 -16.05 -11.82 14.57
C GLU A 59 -14.57 -11.44 14.72
N LEU A 60 -14.18 -10.89 15.88
CA LEU A 60 -12.79 -10.54 16.18
C LEU A 60 -11.88 -11.78 16.24
N LYS A 61 -12.40 -12.90 16.76
CA LYS A 61 -11.70 -14.18 16.83
C LYS A 61 -11.48 -14.76 15.43
N ARG A 62 -12.51 -14.68 14.56
CA ARG A 62 -12.40 -15.08 13.15
C ARG A 62 -11.36 -14.25 12.39
N GLU A 63 -11.19 -12.98 12.77
CA GLU A 63 -10.15 -12.09 12.21
C GLU A 63 -8.77 -12.29 12.86
N HIS A 64 -8.61 -13.23 13.79
CA HIS A 64 -7.39 -13.46 14.58
C HIS A 64 -6.89 -12.23 15.33
N ILE A 65 -7.83 -11.37 15.77
CA ILE A 65 -7.54 -10.16 16.55
C ILE A 65 -7.57 -10.47 18.05
N ILE A 66 -8.38 -11.45 18.45
CA ILE A 66 -8.49 -11.94 19.81
C ILE A 66 -8.46 -13.47 19.82
N ASP A 67 -7.98 -14.05 20.91
CA ASP A 67 -8.03 -15.49 21.17
C ASP A 67 -8.83 -15.75 22.45
N SER A 68 -9.67 -16.78 22.44
CA SER A 68 -10.41 -17.22 23.63
C SER A 68 -9.97 -18.62 24.06
N SER A 69 -9.65 -18.76 25.34
CA SER A 69 -9.28 -20.03 25.97
C SER A 69 -10.33 -20.40 27.03
N PRO A 70 -10.94 -21.60 26.96
CA PRO A 70 -11.85 -22.08 27.99
C PRO A 70 -11.21 -21.98 29.38
N GLY A 71 -11.91 -21.34 30.32
CA GLY A 71 -11.45 -21.15 31.70
C GLY A 71 -10.37 -20.09 31.94
N ARG A 72 -9.79 -19.49 30.88
CA ARG A 72 -8.79 -18.42 31.01
C ARG A 72 -9.29 -17.05 30.57
N GLY A 73 -10.33 -16.99 29.75
CA GLY A 73 -10.91 -15.74 29.24
C GLY A 73 -10.52 -15.44 27.80
N THR A 74 -10.73 -14.20 27.40
CA THR A 74 -10.51 -13.69 26.04
C THR A 74 -9.38 -12.68 26.06
N PHE A 75 -8.42 -12.82 25.16
CA PHE A 75 -7.19 -12.01 25.14
C PHE A 75 -6.95 -11.44 23.75
N VAL A 76 -6.27 -10.29 23.66
CA VAL A 76 -5.75 -9.79 22.38
C VAL A 76 -4.73 -10.80 21.84
N ALA A 77 -4.89 -11.23 20.59
CA ALA A 77 -4.08 -12.30 20.01
C ALA A 77 -2.60 -11.90 19.92
N LEU A 78 -1.71 -12.83 20.29
CA LEU A 78 -0.24 -12.66 20.32
C LEU A 78 0.41 -12.62 18.92
N ASN A 79 -0.40 -12.64 17.87
CA ASN A 79 0.06 -12.63 16.48
C ASN A 79 -0.96 -11.88 15.64
N ASN A 80 -0.90 -10.55 15.65
CA ASN A 80 -1.59 -9.69 14.69
C ASN A 80 -1.10 -9.99 13.25
N LYS A 81 -1.59 -11.09 12.64
CA LYS A 81 -1.34 -11.42 11.24
C LYS A 81 -1.95 -10.39 10.27
N GLY A 82 -2.73 -9.43 10.77
CA GLY A 82 -3.28 -8.31 10.01
C GLY A 82 -2.40 -7.05 9.91
N MET A 83 -1.34 -6.90 10.71
CA MET A 83 -0.43 -5.74 10.66
C MET A 83 1.00 -6.13 11.00
N ASN A 84 1.56 -7.11 10.28
CA ASN A 84 2.94 -7.53 10.51
C ASN A 84 3.92 -6.62 9.75
N ILE A 85 4.22 -5.44 10.29
CA ILE A 85 5.57 -4.90 10.08
C ILE A 85 6.44 -5.63 11.08
N LYS A 86 7.01 -6.79 10.70
CA LYS A 86 8.08 -7.40 11.50
C LYS A 86 9.22 -6.39 11.54
N ILE A 87 9.34 -5.67 12.66
CA ILE A 87 10.49 -4.81 12.90
C ILE A 87 11.66 -5.77 13.10
N PRO A 88 12.72 -5.69 12.27
CA PRO A 88 13.90 -6.54 12.43
C PRO A 88 14.47 -6.44 13.86
N GLN A 89 14.85 -7.58 14.45
CA GLN A 89 15.31 -7.68 15.84
C GLN A 89 16.48 -6.72 16.13
N ASP A 90 17.40 -6.60 15.17
CA ASP A 90 18.54 -5.68 15.22
C ASP A 90 18.12 -4.21 15.35
N LYS A 91 16.98 -3.83 14.77
CA LYS A 91 16.43 -2.48 14.93
C LYS A 91 15.80 -2.30 16.29
N ILE A 92 15.10 -3.31 16.81
CA ILE A 92 14.51 -3.25 18.16
C ILE A 92 15.62 -3.05 19.19
N GLU A 93 16.68 -3.86 19.14
CA GLU A 93 17.82 -3.76 20.05
C GLU A 93 18.54 -2.40 19.92
N LYS A 94 18.84 -1.99 18.68
CA LYS A 94 19.52 -0.71 18.40
C LYS A 94 18.75 0.49 18.94
N TYR A 95 17.45 0.58 18.64
CA TYR A 95 16.64 1.72 19.07
C TYR A 95 16.21 1.60 20.53
N GLY A 96 16.06 0.39 21.06
CA GLY A 96 15.81 0.13 22.48
C GLY A 96 16.93 0.68 23.35
N THR A 97 18.20 0.37 22.99
CA THR A 97 19.39 0.89 23.70
C THR A 97 19.41 2.43 23.72
N MET A 98 19.00 3.08 22.62
CA MET A 98 18.93 4.55 22.57
C MET A 98 17.82 5.10 23.46
N ILE A 99 16.67 4.42 23.54
CA ILE A 99 15.55 4.82 24.38
C ILE A 99 15.88 4.61 25.86
N GLU A 100 16.54 3.51 26.21
CA GLU A 100 17.02 3.25 27.58
C GLU A 100 17.92 4.38 28.06
N LYS A 101 18.89 4.80 27.25
CA LYS A 101 19.77 5.93 27.57
C LYS A 101 19.00 7.24 27.82
N ILE A 102 17.98 7.52 26.99
CA ILE A 102 17.14 8.72 27.17
C ILE A 102 16.33 8.64 28.47
N ILE A 103 15.83 7.45 28.82
CA ILE A 103 15.09 7.23 30.07
C ILE A 103 16.02 7.44 31.26
N GLU A 104 17.23 6.90 31.23
CA GLU A 104 18.22 7.08 32.30
C GLU A 104 18.59 8.56 32.50
N GLU A 105 18.86 9.29 31.42
CA GLU A 105 19.15 10.73 31.48
C GLU A 105 17.95 11.52 32.04
N ALA A 106 16.74 11.22 31.58
CA ALA A 106 15.54 11.89 32.06
C ALA A 106 15.24 11.60 33.55
N LEU A 107 15.48 10.37 34.01
CA LEU A 107 15.33 10.00 35.42
C LEU A 107 16.33 10.75 36.32
N GLN A 108 17.54 11.08 35.83
CA GLN A 108 18.52 11.90 36.56
C GLN A 108 18.09 13.36 36.68
N GLU A 109 17.17 13.82 35.84
CA GLU A 109 16.56 15.15 35.88
C GLU A 109 15.17 15.14 36.57
N ASP A 110 14.91 14.14 37.41
CA ASP A 110 13.69 13.96 38.20
C ASP A 110 12.39 13.77 37.38
N LEU A 111 12.48 13.40 36.10
CA LEU A 111 11.31 13.04 35.29
C LEU A 111 10.83 11.63 35.59
N THR A 112 9.53 11.45 35.80
CA THR A 112 8.94 10.12 35.97
C THR A 112 8.79 9.37 34.63
N PRO A 113 8.77 8.02 34.64
CA PRO A 113 8.49 7.23 33.43
C PRO A 113 7.19 7.63 32.71
N ASP A 114 6.15 8.01 33.45
CA ASP A 114 4.87 8.45 32.88
C ASP A 114 4.97 9.80 32.16
N GLU A 115 5.75 10.74 32.70
CA GLU A 115 6.02 12.04 32.05
C GLU A 115 6.87 11.87 30.79
N ILE A 116 7.90 11.01 30.85
CA ILE A 116 8.71 10.63 29.69
C ILE A 116 7.81 10.04 28.61
N LEU A 117 6.93 9.10 28.98
CA LEU A 117 5.97 8.49 28.06
C LEU A 117 5.02 9.52 27.45
N ALA A 118 4.53 10.49 28.24
CA ALA A 118 3.66 11.57 27.75
C ALA A 118 4.38 12.46 26.72
N ILE A 119 5.63 12.84 26.98
CA ILE A 119 6.48 13.59 26.05
C ILE A 119 6.69 12.80 24.76
N CYS A 120 7.07 11.52 24.88
CA CYS A 120 7.25 10.62 23.74
C CYS A 120 5.96 10.52 22.90
N LYS A 121 4.80 10.33 23.55
CA LYS A 121 3.48 10.28 22.88
C LYS A 121 3.19 11.57 22.13
N ASP A 122 3.44 12.75 22.70
CA ASP A 122 3.25 14.03 22.02
C ASP A 122 4.19 14.18 20.79
N LYS A 123 5.49 13.90 20.96
CA LYS A 123 6.46 13.97 19.85
C LYS A 123 6.11 12.99 18.73
N VAL A 124 5.69 11.77 19.08
CA VAL A 124 5.23 10.75 18.12
C VAL A 124 3.95 11.20 17.43
N LYS A 125 2.97 11.77 18.15
CA LYS A 125 1.73 12.28 17.56
C LYS A 125 2.00 13.40 16.56
N LYS A 126 2.88 14.35 16.91
CA LYS A 126 3.33 15.41 16.00
C LYS A 126 4.03 14.83 14.78
N ARG A 127 4.91 13.85 14.95
CA ARG A 127 5.58 13.17 13.84
C ARG A 127 4.62 12.35 12.97
N LYS A 128 3.64 11.65 13.55
CA LYS A 128 2.55 10.95 12.83
C LYS A 128 1.71 11.92 12.01
N LYS A 129 1.44 13.13 12.52
CA LYS A 129 0.74 14.20 11.78
C LYS A 129 1.59 14.77 10.64
N LEU A 130 2.91 14.85 10.80
CA LEU A 130 3.84 15.20 9.71
C LEU A 130 3.95 14.08 8.67
N LEU A 131 3.94 12.82 9.11
CA LEU A 131 3.89 11.62 8.29
C LEU A 131 2.47 11.29 7.79
N LYS A 132 1.53 12.24 7.91
CA LYS A 132 0.15 12.05 7.43
C LYS A 132 0.24 11.68 5.96
N LYS A 133 -0.32 10.52 5.60
CA LYS A 133 -0.18 9.95 4.26
C LYS A 133 -0.73 10.93 3.22
N THR A 134 0.13 11.60 2.47
CA THR A 134 -0.28 12.43 1.34
C THR A 134 -0.95 11.51 0.33
N LYS A 135 -2.22 11.74 0.04
CA LYS A 135 -2.98 10.98 -0.94
C LYS A 135 -2.73 11.58 -2.31
N VAL A 136 -2.09 10.81 -3.18
CA VAL A 136 -1.71 11.23 -4.53
C VAL A 136 -2.58 10.47 -5.51
N ALA A 137 -3.36 11.16 -6.34
CA ALA A 137 -4.01 10.52 -7.49
C ALA A 137 -2.97 10.42 -8.61
N PHE A 138 -2.67 9.21 -9.07
CA PHE A 138 -1.85 9.01 -10.26
C PHE A 138 -2.77 8.65 -11.42
N ILE A 139 -2.83 9.51 -12.44
CA ILE A 139 -3.70 9.35 -13.60
C ILE A 139 -2.86 9.00 -14.81
N GLU A 140 -3.22 7.92 -15.49
CA GLU A 140 -2.50 7.46 -16.68
C GLU A 140 -3.44 6.69 -17.61
N CYS A 141 -3.18 6.69 -18.93
CA CYS A 141 -4.00 5.93 -19.88
C CYS A 141 -3.54 4.47 -20.03
N ASN A 142 -2.34 4.16 -19.53
CA ASN A 142 -1.69 2.86 -19.65
C ASN A 142 -1.64 2.14 -18.28
N TYR A 143 -2.25 0.95 -18.21
CA TYR A 143 -2.33 0.17 -16.97
C TYR A 143 -0.96 -0.29 -16.45
N GLU A 144 -0.02 -0.64 -17.33
CA GLU A 144 1.32 -1.07 -16.95
C GLU A 144 2.10 0.05 -16.30
N GLN A 145 2.01 1.25 -16.88
CA GLN A 145 2.63 2.44 -16.30
C GLN A 145 1.94 2.80 -14.99
N LEU A 146 0.61 2.83 -14.96
CA LEU A 146 -0.17 3.07 -13.75
C LEU A 146 0.20 2.09 -12.63
N SER A 147 0.26 0.81 -12.93
CA SER A 147 0.61 -0.26 -11.97
C SER A 147 2.07 -0.16 -11.52
N TYR A 148 3.00 0.05 -12.44
CA TYR A 148 4.42 0.19 -12.11
C TYR A 148 4.69 1.41 -11.22
N PHE A 149 4.16 2.57 -11.60
CA PHE A 149 4.36 3.80 -10.85
C PHE A 149 3.57 3.81 -9.55
N SER A 150 2.36 3.28 -9.49
CA SER A 150 1.63 3.17 -8.21
C SER A 150 2.33 2.25 -7.20
N ASN A 151 3.03 1.22 -7.69
CA ASN A 151 3.81 0.30 -6.84
C ASN A 151 5.23 0.80 -6.52
N ARG A 152 5.79 1.77 -7.28
CA ARG A 152 7.14 2.33 -7.06
C ARG A 152 7.16 3.75 -6.52
N LEU A 153 6.10 4.52 -6.69
CA LEU A 153 5.87 5.82 -6.06
C LEU A 153 5.46 5.64 -4.58
N GLU A 154 6.00 4.62 -3.91
CA GLU A 154 6.29 4.74 -2.49
C GLU A 154 7.36 5.82 -2.33
N LEU A 155 6.94 7.08 -2.47
CA LEU A 155 7.74 8.31 -2.44
C LEU A 155 8.33 8.58 -1.03
N GLY A 156 8.59 7.53 -0.25
CA GLY A 156 8.94 7.55 1.15
C GLY A 156 7.76 7.20 2.07
N ILE A 157 8.05 7.15 3.37
CA ILE A 157 7.06 6.93 4.43
C ILE A 157 6.06 8.08 4.39
N GLY A 158 4.76 7.78 4.22
CA GLY A 158 3.71 8.78 4.29
C GLY A 158 3.19 9.29 2.95
N ILE A 159 3.30 8.52 1.86
CA ILE A 159 2.59 8.82 0.60
C ILE A 159 1.73 7.62 0.21
N ASN A 160 0.48 7.87 -0.19
CA ASN A 160 -0.47 6.86 -0.61
C ASN A 160 -0.92 7.17 -2.04
N VAL A 161 -0.53 6.33 -2.99
CA VAL A 161 -0.84 6.54 -4.41
C VAL A 161 -2.13 5.83 -4.76
N HIS A 162 -3.09 6.58 -5.29
CA HIS A 162 -4.38 6.12 -5.78
C HIS A 162 -4.33 6.07 -7.31
N PRO A 163 -4.28 4.87 -7.92
CA PRO A 163 -4.26 4.73 -9.36
C PRO A 163 -5.61 5.05 -9.99
N PHE A 164 -5.60 5.83 -11.07
CA PHE A 164 -6.76 6.06 -11.92
C PHE A 164 -6.40 5.87 -13.39
N LEU A 165 -7.14 4.98 -14.06
CA LEU A 165 -7.07 4.88 -15.52
C LEU A 165 -7.91 5.99 -16.15
N LEU A 166 -7.34 6.66 -17.14
CA LEU A 166 -8.01 7.75 -17.84
C LEU A 166 -9.32 7.30 -18.51
N ASP A 167 -9.31 6.11 -19.14
CA ASP A 167 -10.49 5.48 -19.74
C ASP A 167 -11.62 5.26 -18.71
N ASP A 168 -11.28 4.95 -17.45
CA ASP A 168 -12.27 4.73 -16.38
C ASP A 168 -12.80 6.05 -15.81
N ILE A 169 -11.97 7.09 -15.77
CA ILE A 169 -12.41 8.44 -15.42
C ILE A 169 -13.48 8.91 -16.41
N TYR A 170 -13.26 8.72 -17.71
CA TYR A 170 -14.22 9.12 -18.74
C TYR A 170 -15.58 8.44 -18.62
N LYS A 171 -15.61 7.17 -18.22
CA LYS A 171 -16.86 6.44 -18.00
C LYS A 171 -17.71 7.06 -16.89
N ASN A 172 -17.09 7.72 -15.90
CA ASN A 172 -17.81 8.33 -14.78
C ASN A 172 -17.06 9.50 -14.11
N ILE A 173 -16.96 10.62 -14.83
CA ILE A 173 -16.30 11.84 -14.35
C ILE A 173 -16.88 12.33 -13.00
N PRO A 174 -18.21 12.33 -12.76
CA PRO A 174 -18.75 12.78 -11.48
C PRO A 174 -18.28 11.93 -10.28
N ALA A 175 -18.12 10.62 -10.46
CA ALA A 175 -17.60 9.74 -9.41
C ALA A 175 -16.11 10.02 -9.11
N PHE A 176 -15.31 10.17 -10.16
CA PHE A 176 -13.90 10.55 -10.02
C PHE A 176 -13.73 11.89 -9.29
N LEU A 177 -14.50 12.92 -9.67
CA LEU A 177 -14.44 14.23 -9.02
C LEU A 177 -14.82 14.19 -7.53
N ARG A 178 -15.69 13.28 -7.11
CA ARG A 178 -15.98 13.06 -5.67
C ARG A 178 -14.79 12.44 -4.95
N GLN A 179 -14.13 11.47 -5.57
CA GLN A 179 -12.92 10.85 -5.01
C GLN A 179 -11.77 11.86 -4.91
N LEU A 180 -11.67 12.78 -5.87
CA LEU A 180 -10.65 13.84 -5.91
C LEU A 180 -10.70 14.79 -4.69
N ASN A 181 -11.84 14.92 -4.01
CA ASN A 181 -11.94 15.76 -2.82
C ASN A 181 -11.03 15.29 -1.67
N ASP A 182 -10.79 13.98 -1.58
CA ASP A 182 -9.97 13.33 -0.57
C ASP A 182 -8.51 13.11 -1.05
N ILE A 183 -8.14 13.67 -2.20
CA ILE A 183 -6.79 13.63 -2.76
C ILE A 183 -6.07 14.96 -2.50
N ASP A 184 -4.79 14.89 -2.09
CA ASP A 184 -3.95 16.05 -1.80
C ASP A 184 -3.23 16.58 -3.06
N LEU A 185 -2.81 15.67 -3.95
CA LEU A 185 -2.05 16.00 -5.16
C LEU A 185 -2.48 15.12 -6.34
N VAL A 186 -2.57 15.69 -7.53
CA VAL A 186 -2.72 14.91 -8.77
C VAL A 186 -1.39 14.84 -9.50
N VAL A 187 -1.02 13.64 -9.93
CA VAL A 187 0.16 13.37 -10.75
C VAL A 187 -0.30 12.70 -12.04
N THR A 188 0.24 13.17 -13.17
CA THR A 188 -0.01 12.59 -14.50
C THR A 188 1.24 12.72 -15.37
N THR A 189 1.27 12.08 -16.53
CA THR A 189 2.34 12.32 -17.50
C THR A 189 2.25 13.68 -18.18
N PHE A 190 3.38 14.21 -18.65
CA PHE A 190 3.39 15.42 -19.51
C PHE A 190 2.42 15.32 -20.69
N PHE A 191 2.28 14.12 -21.25
CA PHE A 191 1.39 13.85 -22.38
C PHE A 191 -0.09 14.08 -22.04
N HIS A 192 -0.53 13.76 -20.82
CA HIS A 192 -1.94 13.82 -20.42
C HIS A 192 -2.31 15.09 -19.63
N ILE A 193 -1.41 16.07 -19.47
CA ILE A 193 -1.71 17.33 -18.75
C ILE A 193 -2.98 18.00 -19.29
N PRO A 194 -3.12 18.28 -20.61
CA PRO A 194 -4.25 19.07 -21.10
C PRO A 194 -5.60 18.39 -20.82
N GLU A 195 -5.59 17.06 -20.90
CA GLU A 195 -6.75 16.22 -20.70
C GLU A 195 -7.17 16.15 -19.22
N VAL A 196 -6.20 15.93 -18.34
CA VAL A 196 -6.39 15.87 -16.89
C VAL A 196 -6.82 17.22 -16.33
N GLU A 197 -6.19 18.32 -16.76
CA GLU A 197 -6.57 19.67 -16.33
C GLU A 197 -8.00 20.02 -16.76
N LYS A 198 -8.40 19.63 -17.98
CA LYS A 198 -9.77 19.80 -18.47
C LYS A 198 -10.79 19.05 -17.61
N ILE A 199 -10.49 17.81 -17.21
CA ILE A 199 -11.37 17.00 -16.34
C ILE A 199 -11.47 17.61 -14.93
N ILE A 200 -10.34 18.03 -14.36
CA ILE A 200 -10.25 18.53 -12.99
C ILE A 200 -10.84 19.95 -12.87
N GLY A 201 -10.75 20.76 -13.92
CA GLY A 201 -11.28 22.12 -13.95
C GLY A 201 -10.63 23.04 -12.90
N GLY A 202 -9.31 22.92 -12.71
CA GLY A 202 -8.54 23.76 -11.78
C GLY A 202 -8.76 23.49 -10.29
N LYS A 203 -9.52 22.46 -9.91
CA LYS A 203 -9.82 22.14 -8.50
C LYS A 203 -8.60 21.67 -7.68
N LYS A 204 -7.55 21.20 -8.33
CA LYS A 204 -6.34 20.64 -7.70
C LYS A 204 -5.13 20.99 -8.55
N GLN A 205 -3.97 21.11 -7.89
CA GLN A 205 -2.69 21.22 -8.58
C GLN A 205 -2.36 19.88 -9.26
N VAL A 206 -1.94 19.96 -10.52
CA VAL A 206 -1.50 18.82 -11.33
C VAL A 206 0.02 18.88 -11.46
N LEU A 207 0.71 17.82 -11.03
CA LEU A 207 2.14 17.64 -11.19
C LEU A 207 2.40 16.70 -12.37
N ALA A 208 3.21 17.15 -13.32
CA ALA A 208 3.57 16.37 -14.49
C ALA A 208 4.86 15.57 -14.27
N ILE A 209 4.90 14.34 -14.79
CA ILE A 209 6.10 13.49 -14.81
C ILE A 209 6.36 12.94 -16.22
N SER A 210 7.60 12.56 -16.52
CA SER A 210 7.96 11.85 -17.77
C SER A 210 8.15 10.38 -17.47
N LEU A 211 7.61 9.51 -18.33
CA LEU A 211 7.67 8.05 -18.21
C LEU A 211 8.29 7.37 -19.44
N ASP A 212 9.02 8.13 -20.25
CA ASP A 212 9.60 7.63 -21.49
C ASP A 212 10.57 6.46 -21.23
N PRO A 213 10.65 5.47 -22.16
CA PRO A 213 11.72 4.49 -22.10
C PRO A 213 13.07 5.22 -22.07
N GLN A 214 13.93 4.86 -21.13
CA GLN A 214 15.24 5.51 -20.98
C GLN A 214 15.97 5.46 -22.33
N ILE A 215 16.48 6.60 -22.82
CA ILE A 215 17.18 6.72 -24.10
C ILE A 215 18.26 5.64 -24.23
N GLU A 216 18.95 5.33 -23.13
CA GLU A 216 19.94 4.26 -23.06
C GLU A 216 19.40 2.89 -23.50
N SER A 217 18.17 2.53 -23.07
CA SER A 217 17.53 1.27 -23.47
C SER A 217 17.25 1.26 -24.97
N MET A 218 16.79 2.39 -25.53
CA MET A 218 16.54 2.51 -26.96
C MET A 218 17.84 2.37 -27.77
N VAL A 219 18.92 3.00 -27.33
CA VAL A 219 20.25 2.88 -27.96
C VAL A 219 20.76 1.45 -27.90
N ARG A 220 20.57 0.74 -26.78
CA ARG A 220 20.95 -0.69 -26.67
C ARG A 220 20.16 -1.56 -27.64
N ILE A 221 18.86 -1.34 -27.77
CA ILE A 221 18.01 -2.08 -28.71
C ILE A 221 18.42 -1.77 -30.16
N ALA A 222 18.68 -0.50 -30.49
CA ALA A 222 19.10 -0.08 -31.83
C ALA A 222 20.46 -0.64 -32.27
N ARG A 223 21.32 -1.01 -31.31
CA ARG A 223 22.64 -1.61 -31.57
C ARG A 223 22.61 -3.12 -31.80
N LEU A 224 21.45 -3.77 -31.63
CA LEU A 224 21.33 -5.20 -31.88
C LEU A 224 21.56 -5.50 -33.37
N PRO A 225 22.24 -6.61 -33.72
CA PRO A 225 22.39 -7.03 -35.11
C PRO A 225 21.05 -7.18 -35.83
N GLU A 226 21.04 -6.92 -37.13
CA GLU A 226 19.85 -7.12 -37.96
C GLU A 226 19.39 -8.59 -37.90
N GLY A 227 18.09 -8.80 -37.77
CA GLY A 227 17.48 -10.12 -37.60
C GLY A 227 17.50 -10.67 -36.17
N SER A 228 18.07 -9.95 -35.20
CA SER A 228 18.10 -10.39 -33.78
C SER A 228 16.71 -10.77 -33.28
N LYS A 229 16.61 -11.94 -32.65
CA LYS A 229 15.41 -12.43 -31.96
C LYS A 229 15.30 -11.73 -30.62
N VAL A 230 14.30 -10.88 -30.46
CA VAL A 230 14.09 -10.10 -29.24
C VAL A 230 12.80 -10.56 -28.57
N ALA A 231 12.88 -10.96 -27.30
CA ALA A 231 11.71 -11.25 -26.49
C ALA A 231 11.28 -10.01 -25.70
N LEU A 232 10.02 -9.63 -25.79
CA LEU A 232 9.38 -8.67 -24.90
C LEU A 232 8.53 -9.37 -23.85
N VAL A 233 8.91 -9.25 -22.58
CA VAL A 233 8.14 -9.79 -21.45
C VAL A 233 7.41 -8.64 -20.77
N CYS A 234 6.08 -8.66 -20.79
CA CYS A 234 5.26 -7.57 -20.23
C CYS A 234 3.99 -8.10 -19.54
N ILE A 235 3.14 -7.21 -19.05
CA ILE A 235 1.93 -7.58 -18.30
C ILE A 235 0.70 -7.65 -19.22
N SER A 236 0.52 -6.69 -20.12
CA SER A 236 -0.57 -6.67 -21.10
C SER A 236 -0.12 -6.58 -22.55
N ASP A 237 -1.02 -6.96 -23.45
CA ASP A 237 -0.86 -6.83 -24.89
C ASP A 237 -0.80 -5.35 -25.33
N ARG A 238 -1.62 -4.46 -24.72
CA ARG A 238 -1.60 -3.01 -25.00
C ARG A 238 -0.21 -2.38 -24.82
N PHE A 239 0.52 -2.78 -23.77
CA PHE A 239 1.90 -2.32 -23.57
C PHE A 239 2.84 -2.86 -24.64
N ALA A 240 2.68 -4.13 -25.04
CA ALA A 240 3.49 -4.70 -26.12
C ALA A 240 3.30 -3.95 -27.44
N GLU A 241 2.07 -3.61 -27.78
CA GLU A 241 1.74 -2.77 -28.94
C GLU A 241 2.37 -1.38 -28.83
N GLY A 242 2.30 -0.76 -27.64
CA GLY A 242 2.95 0.52 -27.36
C GLY A 242 4.46 0.49 -27.59
N VAL A 243 5.16 -0.53 -27.05
CA VAL A 243 6.60 -0.71 -27.26
C VAL A 243 6.92 -0.90 -28.74
N LYS A 244 6.14 -1.73 -29.45
CA LYS A 244 6.33 -1.97 -30.88
C LYS A 244 6.23 -0.66 -31.67
N LYS A 245 5.18 0.13 -31.43
CA LYS A 245 4.97 1.43 -32.08
C LYS A 245 6.08 2.43 -31.74
N SER A 246 6.55 2.45 -30.49
CA SER A 246 7.68 3.32 -30.08
C SER A 246 8.97 2.97 -30.81
N LEU A 247 9.28 1.69 -31.01
CA LEU A 247 10.45 1.24 -31.76
C LEU A 247 10.33 1.59 -33.26
N GLU A 248 9.15 1.41 -33.85
CA GLU A 248 8.86 1.79 -35.23
C GLU A 248 9.01 3.30 -35.45
N ASN A 249 8.50 4.13 -34.54
CA ASN A 249 8.58 5.59 -34.63
C ASN A 249 10.02 6.14 -34.64
N VAL A 250 10.98 5.41 -34.04
CA VAL A 250 12.41 5.77 -34.07
C VAL A 250 13.21 4.94 -35.09
N ASN A 251 12.51 4.28 -36.02
CA ASN A 251 13.08 3.50 -37.11
C ASN A 251 13.95 2.30 -36.67
N ILE A 252 13.65 1.70 -35.50
CA ILE A 252 14.24 0.43 -35.07
C ILE A 252 13.35 -0.71 -35.56
N THR A 253 13.56 -1.12 -36.81
CA THR A 253 12.76 -2.16 -37.49
C THR A 253 13.53 -3.45 -37.77
N GLY A 254 14.86 -3.44 -37.64
CA GLY A 254 15.74 -4.57 -37.96
C GLY A 254 15.72 -5.72 -36.95
N ILE A 255 14.79 -5.76 -36.00
CA ILE A 255 14.70 -6.81 -34.96
C ILE A 255 13.45 -7.67 -35.13
N ASN A 256 13.54 -8.95 -34.81
CA ASN A 256 12.40 -9.86 -34.74
C ASN A 256 11.81 -9.88 -33.33
N LEU A 257 10.92 -8.92 -33.05
CA LEU A 257 10.28 -8.77 -31.75
C LEU A 257 9.09 -9.72 -31.58
N LYS A 258 9.16 -10.60 -30.58
CA LYS A 258 8.03 -11.40 -30.09
C LYS A 258 7.73 -11.02 -28.65
N TYR A 259 6.47 -11.05 -28.23
CA TYR A 259 6.11 -10.73 -26.85
C TYR A 259 5.32 -11.84 -26.14
N THR A 260 5.34 -11.81 -24.81
CA THR A 260 4.49 -12.65 -23.96
C THR A 260 3.99 -11.89 -22.73
N THR A 261 2.77 -12.21 -22.33
CA THR A 261 2.09 -11.74 -21.10
C THR A 261 1.92 -12.88 -20.07
N THR A 262 2.49 -14.07 -20.34
CA THR A 262 2.26 -15.25 -19.51
C THR A 262 2.83 -15.09 -18.10
N LYS A 263 2.06 -15.46 -17.06
CA LYS A 263 2.54 -15.50 -15.67
C LYS A 263 3.12 -16.85 -15.26
N ASP A 264 3.02 -17.85 -16.13
CA ASP A 264 3.56 -19.19 -15.88
C ASP A 264 5.07 -19.20 -16.09
N MET A 265 5.83 -19.46 -15.03
CA MET A 265 7.30 -19.41 -15.04
C MET A 265 7.93 -20.45 -15.99
N LYS A 266 7.31 -21.62 -16.18
CA LYS A 266 7.83 -22.64 -17.11
C LYS A 266 7.61 -22.22 -18.56
N LYS A 267 6.43 -21.64 -18.86
CA LYS A 267 6.15 -21.08 -20.19
C LYS A 267 7.03 -19.88 -20.49
N LEU A 268 7.25 -19.02 -19.50
CA LEU A 268 8.16 -17.88 -19.62
C LEU A 268 9.59 -18.33 -19.92
N GLN A 269 10.11 -19.30 -19.16
CA GLN A 269 11.45 -19.85 -19.39
C GLN A 269 11.61 -20.41 -20.80
N LYS A 270 10.60 -21.14 -21.30
CA LYS A 270 10.59 -21.64 -22.68
C LYS A 270 10.53 -20.52 -23.71
N PHE A 271 9.77 -19.45 -23.44
CA PHE A 271 9.58 -18.32 -24.35
C PHE A 271 10.85 -17.48 -24.52
N ILE A 272 11.57 -17.23 -23.42
CA ILE A 272 12.83 -16.46 -23.45
C ILE A 272 14.05 -17.33 -23.81
N LYS A 273 13.84 -18.62 -24.09
CA LYS A 273 14.89 -19.51 -24.55
C LYS A 273 15.25 -19.17 -26.00
N ASP A 274 16.55 -19.17 -26.32
CA ASP A 274 17.07 -19.00 -27.68
C ASP A 274 16.74 -17.63 -28.32
N VAL A 275 16.75 -16.56 -27.51
CA VAL A 275 16.64 -15.16 -27.96
C VAL A 275 17.95 -14.41 -27.72
N ASP A 276 18.23 -13.42 -28.57
CA ASP A 276 19.47 -12.64 -28.53
C ASP A 276 19.40 -11.51 -27.49
N ALA A 277 18.20 -11.00 -27.22
CA ALA A 277 17.96 -9.99 -26.19
C ALA A 277 16.56 -10.12 -25.59
N ILE A 278 16.43 -9.70 -24.32
CA ILE A 278 15.15 -9.64 -23.62
C ILE A 278 14.87 -8.20 -23.22
N ILE A 279 13.77 -7.64 -23.74
CA ILE A 279 13.16 -6.42 -23.24
C ILE A 279 12.14 -6.86 -22.19
N VAL A 280 12.21 -6.28 -20.99
CA VAL A 280 11.29 -6.63 -19.90
C VAL A 280 10.63 -5.39 -19.36
N SER A 281 9.29 -5.43 -19.25
CA SER A 281 8.57 -4.36 -18.57
C SER A 281 8.99 -4.34 -17.11
N PRO A 282 9.08 -3.16 -16.48
CA PRO A 282 9.61 -3.08 -15.13
C PRO A 282 8.87 -3.95 -14.09
N GLY A 283 7.56 -4.14 -14.25
CA GLY A 283 6.75 -5.02 -13.38
C GLY A 283 7.04 -6.52 -13.53
N ARG A 284 7.75 -6.93 -14.58
CA ARG A 284 8.12 -8.32 -14.87
C ARG A 284 9.62 -8.59 -14.72
N LYS A 285 10.38 -7.59 -14.28
CA LYS A 285 11.85 -7.65 -14.21
C LYS A 285 12.34 -8.81 -13.35
N ARG A 286 11.79 -8.97 -12.13
CA ARG A 286 12.18 -10.05 -11.20
C ARG A 286 11.94 -11.43 -11.79
N ASP A 287 10.81 -11.62 -12.47
CA ASP A 287 10.43 -12.89 -13.08
C ASP A 287 11.46 -13.32 -14.12
N VAL A 288 11.99 -12.38 -14.91
CA VAL A 288 13.04 -12.64 -15.90
C VAL A 288 14.41 -12.79 -15.24
N GLU A 289 14.79 -11.94 -14.29
CA GLU A 289 16.09 -11.97 -13.61
C GLU A 289 16.38 -13.32 -12.91
N VAL A 290 15.36 -14.01 -12.40
CA VAL A 290 15.50 -15.33 -11.78
C VAL A 290 15.78 -16.44 -12.82
N LEU A 291 15.39 -16.24 -14.08
CA LEU A 291 15.50 -17.25 -15.14
C LEU A 291 16.75 -17.11 -16.01
N VAL A 292 17.43 -15.96 -15.96
CA VAL A 292 18.59 -15.61 -16.80
C VAL A 292 19.91 -15.63 -15.99
N LYS A 293 19.85 -16.01 -14.71
CA LYS A 293 21.02 -16.35 -13.89
C LYS A 293 21.50 -17.77 -14.17
#